data_AF-A0A7K8I9S5-F1
#
_entry.id   AF-A0A7K8I9S5-F1
#
_cell.length_a   1.000
_cell.length_b   1.000
_cell.length_c   1.000
_cell.angle_alpha   90.00
_cell.angle_beta   90.00
_cell.angle_gamma   90.00
#
_symmetry.space_group_name_H-M   'P 1'
#
loop_
_entity.id
_entity.type
_entity.pdbx_description
1 polymer ?
#
loop_
_entity_poly.entity_id
_entity_poly.type
_entity_poly.pdbx_seq_one_letter_code
_entity_poly.pdbx_strand_id
1 'polypeptide(L)' 'GFRTCVLTDSWVDDSDGRSLAAALLERLRRRFDLVLESCRVGMRKPDPRIYSHALEALRARPEEV' A
#
# COMPACT_ATOMS: atom_id res chain seq x y z
N GLY A 1 -15.84 13.04 0.02
CA GLY A 1 -14.61 12.89 -0.78
C GLY A 1 -14.33 11.41 -0.99
N PHE A 2 -13.50 11.08 -1.97
CA PHE A 2 -13.06 9.68 -2.21
C PHE A 2 -12.03 9.27 -1.15
N ARG A 3 -12.06 7.99 -0.74
CA ARG A 3 -10.92 7.38 -0.03
C ARG A 3 -9.89 6.92 -1.05
N THR A 4 -8.63 7.18 -0.75
CA THR A 4 -7.51 6.96 -1.66
C THR A 4 -6.51 5.98 -1.03
N CYS A 5 -6.08 4.98 -1.80
CA CYS A 5 -5.13 3.97 -1.35
C CYS A 5 -4.01 3.76 -2.37
N VAL A 6 -2.78 3.61 -1.89
CA VAL A 6 -1.67 3.06 -2.65
C VAL A 6 -1.50 1.60 -2.26
N LEU A 7 -1.68 0.68 -3.22
CA LEU A 7 -1.42 -0.75 -3.04
C LEU A 7 -0.18 -1.17 -3.85
N THR A 8 0.95 -1.36 -3.18
CA THR A 8 2.26 -1.56 -3.83
C THR A 8 2.88 -2.92 -3.52
N ASP A 9 3.51 -3.51 -4.54
CA ASP A 9 4.43 -4.63 -4.35
C ASP A 9 5.83 -4.05 -4.08
N SER A 10 6.18 -3.90 -2.81
CA SER A 10 7.44 -3.30 -2.36
C SER A 10 8.29 -4.30 -1.58
N TRP A 11 9.56 -3.95 -1.39
CA TRP A 11 10.49 -4.68 -0.52
C TRP A 11 10.96 -3.78 0.63
N VAL A 12 11.54 -4.39 1.66
CA VAL A 12 12.30 -3.63 2.67
C VAL A 12 13.63 -3.29 2.01
N ASP A 13 13.88 -1.99 1.80
CA ASP A 13 15.14 -1.50 1.25
C ASP A 13 16.16 -1.33 2.39
N ASP A 14 17.09 -2.26 2.48
CA ASP A 14 18.21 -2.30 3.42
C ASP A 14 19.53 -1.79 2.79
N SER A 15 19.48 -1.25 1.58
CA SER A 15 20.65 -0.70 0.89
C SER A 15 21.09 0.67 1.46
N ASP A 16 22.26 1.13 1.00
CA ASP A 16 22.75 2.48 1.28
C ASP A 16 21.85 3.57 0.67
N GLY A 17 21.06 3.23 -0.36
CA GLY A 17 20.14 4.12 -1.06
C GLY A 17 18.74 4.24 -0.44
N ARG A 18 18.47 3.56 0.68
CA ARG A 18 17.13 3.45 1.29
C ARG A 18 16.41 4.78 1.59
N SER A 19 17.17 5.87 1.73
CA SER A 19 16.64 7.20 2.04
C SER A 19 15.67 7.71 0.97
N LEU A 20 15.92 7.41 -0.31
CA LEU A 20 15.07 7.87 -1.41
C LEU A 20 13.71 7.16 -1.40
N ALA A 21 13.71 5.83 -1.26
CA ALA A 21 12.49 5.04 -1.18
C ALA A 21 11.66 5.41 0.05
N ALA A 22 12.32 5.61 1.20
CA ALA A 22 11.68 6.06 2.43
C ALA A 22 11.00 7.44 2.26
N ALA A 23 11.70 8.41 1.66
CA ALA A 23 11.16 9.75 1.42
C ALA A 23 9.95 9.72 0.46
N LEU A 24 9.99 8.87 -0.57
CA LEU A 24 8.84 8.70 -1.47
C LEU A 24 7.63 8.13 -0.73
N LEU A 25 7.81 7.04 0.03
CA LEU A 25 6.75 6.41 0.81
C LEU A 25 6.16 7.36 1.85
N GLU A 26 6.99 8.17 2.49
CA GLU A 26 6.53 9.21 3.41
C GLU A 26 5.65 10.25 2.71
N ARG A 27 6.02 10.68 1.51
CA ARG A 27 5.19 11.61 0.71
C ARG A 27 3.86 11.00 0.29
N LEU A 28 3.81 9.69 0.01
CA LEU A 28 2.56 8.99 -0.29
C LEU A 28 1.67 8.93 0.96
N ARG A 29 2.22 8.54 2.11
CA ARG A 29 1.46 8.48 3.39
C ARG A 29 0.85 9.81 3.83
N ARG A 30 1.42 10.94 3.39
CA ARG A 30 0.87 12.28 3.66
C ARG A 30 -0.27 12.70 2.73
N ARG A 31 -0.47 12.00 1.61
CA ARG A 31 -1.39 12.40 0.53
C ARG A 31 -2.53 11.40 0.30
N PHE A 32 -2.34 10.16 0.72
CA PHE A 32 -3.31 9.08 0.59
C PHE A 32 -3.80 8.64 1.95
N ASP A 33 -5.07 8.27 2.04
CA ASP A 33 -5.68 7.79 3.29
C ASP A 33 -5.04 6.47 3.74
N LEU A 34 -4.54 5.67 2.79
CA LEU A 34 -3.92 4.38 3.05
C LEU A 34 -2.73 4.10 2.11
N VAL A 35 -1.67 3.50 2.65
CA VAL A 35 -0.55 2.95 1.87
C VAL A 35 -0.29 1.53 2.36
N LEU A 36 -0.59 0.54 1.52
CA LEU A 36 -0.38 -0.88 1.78
C LEU A 36 0.85 -1.37 1.02
N GLU A 37 1.83 -1.84 1.78
CA GLU A 37 3.11 -2.35 1.30
C GLU A 37 3.13 -3.87 1.42
N SER A 38 3.33 -4.59 0.30
CA SER A 38 3.33 -6.06 0.29
C SER A 38 4.33 -6.67 1.29
N CYS A 39 5.53 -6.07 1.43
CA CYS A 39 6.55 -6.50 2.38
C CYS A 39 6.12 -6.37 3.86
N ARG A 40 5.12 -5.54 4.17
CA ARG A 40 4.59 -5.37 5.52
C ARG A 40 3.39 -6.25 5.81
N VAL A 41 2.52 -6.46 4.82
CA VAL A 41 1.31 -7.26 4.98
C VAL A 41 1.52 -8.75 4.67
N GLY A 42 2.67 -9.14 4.12
CA GLY A 42 3.00 -10.54 3.82
C GLY A 42 2.20 -11.12 2.66
N MET A 43 1.59 -10.27 1.83
CA MET A 43 0.80 -10.63 0.66
C MET A 43 1.22 -9.72 -0.50
N ARG A 44 1.33 -10.27 -1.71
CA ARG A 44 1.70 -9.52 -2.92
C ARG A 44 0.71 -9.79 -4.04
N LYS A 45 0.56 -8.85 -4.96
CA LYS A 45 -0.23 -9.13 -6.17
C LYS A 45 0.47 -10.23 -7.00
N PRO A 46 -0.30 -11.11 -7.67
CA PRO A 46 -1.77 -11.12 -7.80
C PRO A 46 -2.51 -12.01 -6.77
N ASP A 47 -1.94 -12.28 -5.58
CA ASP A 47 -2.65 -13.08 -4.56
C ASP A 47 -3.99 -12.44 -4.21
N PRO A 48 -5.14 -13.15 -4.36
CA PRO A 48 -6.47 -12.59 -4.13
C PRO A 48 -6.63 -11.97 -2.72
N ARG A 49 -5.91 -12.50 -1.72
CA ARG A 49 -6.00 -12.03 -0.33
C ARG A 49 -5.57 -10.58 -0.17
N ILE A 50 -4.65 -10.09 -1.02
CA ILE A 50 -4.20 -8.69 -0.93
C ILE A 50 -5.32 -7.70 -1.30
N TYR A 51 -6.21 -8.08 -2.22
CA TYR A 51 -7.34 -7.26 -2.64
C TYR A 51 -8.42 -7.25 -1.57
N SER A 52 -8.77 -8.42 -1.01
CA SER A 52 -9.70 -8.51 0.12
C SER A 52 -9.21 -7.71 1.32
N HIS A 53 -7.92 -7.79 1.65
CA HIS A 53 -7.31 -7.01 2.72
C HIS A 53 -7.37 -5.50 2.45
N ALA A 54 -7.13 -5.07 1.21
CA ALA A 54 -7.23 -3.66 0.83
C ALA A 54 -8.66 -3.11 0.96
N LEU A 55 -9.66 -3.89 0.53
CA LEU A 55 -11.08 -3.52 0.65
C LEU A 55 -11.51 -3.42 2.12
N GLU A 56 -11.09 -4.37 2.96
CA GLU A 56 -11.35 -4.34 4.40
C GLU A 56 -10.73 -3.09 5.07
N ALA A 57 -9.45 -2.81 4.77
CA ALA A 57 -8.76 -1.63 5.31
C ALA A 57 -9.40 -0.30 4.84
N LEU A 58 -9.84 -0.24 3.58
CA LEU A 58 -10.58 0.89 3.02
C LEU A 58 -12.02 0.99 3.54
N ARG A 59 -12.55 -0.08 4.16
CA ARG A 59 -13.97 -0.28 4.48
C ARG A 59 -14.86 0.02 3.28
N ALA A 60 -14.50 -0.54 2.13
CA ALA A 60 -15.18 -0.39 0.86
C ALA A 60 -15.61 -1.77 0.33
N ARG A 61 -16.67 -1.78 -0.47
CA ARG A 61 -17.09 -2.96 -1.23
C ARG A 61 -16.37 -2.99 -2.58
N PRO A 62 -16.19 -4.16 -3.22
CA PRO A 62 -15.54 -4.24 -4.53
C PRO A 62 -16.16 -3.34 -5.59
N GLU A 63 -17.48 -3.11 -5.56
CA GLU A 63 -18.21 -2.32 -6.55
C GLU A 63 -18.00 -0.80 -6.38
N GLU A 64 -17.30 -0.38 -5.33
CA GLU A 64 -17.05 1.03 -4.98
C GLU A 64 -15.62 1.49 -5.35
N VAL A 65 -14.78 0.59 -5.88
CA VAL A 65 -13.35 0.82 -6.16
C VAL A 65 -13.06 0.81 -7.66
#